data_AF-A0A965JRT4-F1
#
_entry.id   AF-A0A965JRT4-F1
#
_cell.length_a   1.000
_cell.length_b   1.000
_cell.length_c   1.000
_cell.angle_alpha   90.00
_cell.angle_beta   90.00
_cell.angle_gamma   90.00
#
_symmetry.space_group_name_H-M   'P 1'
#
loop_
_entity.id
_entity.type
_entity.pdbx_description
1 polymer ?
#
loop_
_entity_poly.entity_id
_entity_poly.type
_entity_poly.pdbx_seq_one_letter_code
_entity_poly.pdbx_strand_id
1 'polypeptide(L)' 'LSLGVDAYISGEVSEQTYHFAKEMGIAYISAGHHATERYGVQALGQYINKTYKIEHQFVDIPNPV' A
#
# COMPACT_ATOMS: atom_id res chain seq x y z
N LEU A 1 -16.74 6.63 -15.20
CA LEU A 1 -15.43 6.03 -14.86
C LEU A 1 -14.44 6.35 -15.97
N SER A 2 -13.27 6.92 -15.65
CA SER A 2 -12.27 7.30 -16.68
C SER A 2 -11.18 6.25 -16.93
N LEU A 3 -11.01 5.25 -16.04
CA LEU A 3 -9.91 4.26 -16.13
C LEU A 3 -10.35 2.80 -16.34
N GLY A 4 -11.64 2.47 -16.17
CA GLY A 4 -12.18 1.14 -16.50
C GLY A 4 -11.62 -0.04 -15.68
N VAL A 5 -11.36 0.16 -14.39
CA VAL A 5 -10.80 -0.87 -13.49
C VAL A 5 -11.89 -1.65 -12.74
N ASP A 6 -11.60 -2.91 -12.40
CA ASP A 6 -12.52 -3.79 -11.65
C ASP A 6 -12.34 -3.71 -10.12
N ALA A 7 -11.17 -3.24 -9.66
CA ALA A 7 -10.82 -3.20 -8.24
C ALA A 7 -9.91 -2.02 -7.88
N TYR A 8 -10.03 -1.57 -6.63
CA TYR A 8 -9.15 -0.59 -6.00
C TYR A 8 -8.61 -1.16 -4.66
N ILE A 9 -7.29 -1.12 -4.48
CA ILE A 9 -6.59 -1.66 -3.32
C ILE A 9 -5.87 -0.53 -2.61
N SER A 10 -6.04 -0.39 -1.30
CA SER A 10 -5.36 0.62 -0.48
C SER A 10 -5.17 0.12 0.95
N GLY A 11 -4.51 0.92 1.79
CA GLY A 11 -4.27 0.60 3.20
C GLY A 11 -5.51 0.75 4.07
N GLU A 12 -6.13 1.93 4.04
CA GLU A 12 -7.20 2.32 4.95
C GLU A 12 -8.56 2.47 4.26
N VAL A 13 -9.63 2.11 4.99
CA VAL A 13 -11.01 2.27 4.56
C VAL A 13 -11.74 3.30 5.42
N SER A 14 -12.65 4.05 4.81
CA SER A 14 -13.61 4.92 5.50
C SER A 14 -15.05 4.62 5.02
N GLU A 15 -16.05 5.17 5.70
CA GLU A 15 -17.46 5.04 5.29
C GLU A 15 -17.69 5.50 3.84
N GLN A 16 -17.07 6.61 3.46
CA GLN A 16 -17.17 7.15 2.09
C GLN A 16 -16.62 6.16 1.05
N THR A 17 -15.56 5.43 1.40
CA THR A 17 -14.96 4.41 0.53
C THR A 17 -15.94 3.29 0.19
N TYR A 18 -16.80 2.87 1.14
CA TYR A 18 -17.83 1.86 0.89
C TYR A 18 -18.85 2.35 -0.15
N HIS A 19 -19.39 3.56 0.04
CA HIS A 19 -20.37 4.13 -0.88
C HIS A 19 -19.77 4.32 -2.27
N PHE A 20 -18.55 4.84 -2.35
CA PHE A 20 -17.84 5.00 -3.62
C PHE A 20 -17.66 3.67 -4.35
N ALA A 21 -17.17 2.63 -3.67
CA ALA A 21 -16.97 1.32 -4.30
C ALA A 21 -18.29 0.73 -4.81
N LYS A 22 -19.37 0.85 -4.01
CA LYS A 22 -20.70 0.36 -4.37
C LYS A 22 -21.32 1.11 -5.55
N GLU A 23 -21.24 2.44 -5.55
CA GLU A 23 -21.77 3.27 -6.64
C GLU A 23 -20.98 3.11 -7.93
N MET A 24 -19.66 2.91 -7.82
CA MET A 24 -18.79 2.66 -8.96
C MET A 24 -18.84 1.21 -9.46
N GLY A 25 -19.44 0.29 -8.71
CA GLY A 25 -19.52 -1.13 -9.06
C GLY A 25 -18.16 -1.83 -9.08
N ILE A 26 -17.21 -1.40 -8.25
CA ILE A 26 -15.85 -1.98 -8.17
C ILE A 26 -15.63 -2.69 -6.84
N ALA A 27 -14.70 -3.66 -6.83
CA ALA A 27 -14.20 -4.21 -5.59
C ALA A 27 -13.28 -3.21 -4.87
N TYR A 28 -13.42 -3.07 -3.56
CA TYR A 28 -12.48 -2.32 -2.74
C TYR A 28 -11.82 -3.24 -1.72
N ILE A 29 -10.49 -3.19 -1.62
CA ILE A 29 -9.69 -4.03 -0.71
C ILE A 29 -8.87 -3.11 0.21
N SER A 30 -9.18 -3.14 1.51
CA SER A 30 -8.36 -2.53 2.56
C SER A 30 -7.35 -3.56 3.04
N ALA A 31 -6.08 -3.37 2.73
CA ALA A 31 -5.00 -4.31 3.01
C ALA A 31 -4.10 -3.90 4.19
N GLY A 32 -4.45 -2.82 4.90
CA GLY A 32 -3.70 -2.27 6.05
C GLY A 32 -2.66 -1.24 5.63
N HIS A 33 -2.59 -0.11 6.33
CA HIS A 33 -1.67 0.99 5.99
C HIS A 33 -0.22 0.51 6.11
N HIS A 34 0.17 0.03 7.30
CA HIS A 34 1.50 -0.50 7.55
C HIS A 34 1.89 -1.64 6.59
N ALA A 35 0.95 -2.56 6.36
CA ALA A 35 1.20 -3.74 5.54
C ALA A 35 1.46 -3.39 4.07
N THR A 36 0.82 -2.35 3.53
CA THR A 36 0.97 -1.94 2.12
C THR A 36 2.17 -1.03 1.88
N GLU A 37 2.63 -0.29 2.90
CA GLU A 37 3.69 0.71 2.72
C GLU A 37 5.11 0.23 3.04
N ARG A 38 5.27 -0.91 3.74
CA ARG A 38 6.59 -1.42 4.12
C ARG A 38 7.50 -1.77 2.93
N TYR A 39 6.93 -2.09 1.77
CA TYR A 39 7.70 -2.56 0.62
C TYR A 39 8.53 -1.44 -0.04
N GLY A 40 8.04 -0.20 0.03
CA GLY A 40 8.74 0.95 -0.58
C GLY A 40 10.09 1.23 0.09
N VAL A 41 10.11 1.29 1.42
CA VAL A 41 11.34 1.52 2.18
C VAL A 41 12.34 0.36 2.08
N GLN A 42 11.84 -0.88 1.98
CA GLN A 42 12.68 -2.05 1.71
C GLN A 42 13.36 -1.96 0.34
N ALA A 43 12.61 -1.63 -0.71
CA ALA A 43 13.15 -1.45 -2.05
C ALA A 43 14.16 -0.29 -2.12
N LEU A 44 13.89 0.81 -1.42
CA LEU A 44 14.82 1.93 -1.30
C LEU A 44 16.13 1.51 -0.63
N GLY A 45 16.06 0.77 0.48
CA GLY A 45 17.24 0.23 1.15
C GLY A 45 18.07 -0.65 0.22
N GLN A 46 17.42 -1.57 -0.50
CA GLN A 46 18.09 -2.44 -1.49
C GLN A 46 18.76 -1.62 -2.60
N TYR A 47 18.10 -0.57 -3.09
CA TYR A 47 18.66 0.34 -4.09
C TYR A 47 19.90 1.07 -3.57
N ILE A 48 19.85 1.58 -2.34
CA ILE A 48 20.97 2.27 -1.69
C ILE A 48 22.17 1.33 -1.52
N ASN A 49 21.94 0.10 -1.06
CA ASN A 49 23.00 -0.90 -0.92
C ASN A 49 23.62 -1.24 -2.28
N LYS A 50 22.82 -1.48 -3.31
CA LYS A 50 23.31 -1.83 -4.64
C LYS A 50 24.18 -0.72 -5.23
N THR A 51 23.71 0.53 -5.12
CA THR A 51 24.28 1.70 -5.79
C THR A 51 25.47 2.29 -5.04
N TYR A 52 25.38 2.37 -3.71
CA TYR A 52 26.36 3.09 -2.89
C TYR A 52 27.14 2.18 -1.93
N LYS A 53 26.85 0.87 -1.91
CA LYS A 53 27.47 -0.11 -1.01
C LYS A 53 27.25 0.20 0.47
N ILE A 54 26.17 0.92 0.80
CA ILE A 54 25.76 1.22 2.16
C ILE A 54 24.90 0.07 2.68
N GLU A 55 25.29 -0.51 3.81
CA GLU A 55 24.49 -1.50 4.52
C GLU A 55 23.31 -0.83 5.22
N HIS A 56 22.17 -1.52 5.23
CA HIS A 56 20.97 -1.06 5.92
C HIS A 56 20.26 -2.26 6.51
N GLN A 57 19.44 -2.01 7.52
CA GLN A 57 18.56 -2.99 8.11
C GLN A 57 17.15 -2.43 8.09
N PHE A 58 16.23 -3.18 7.50
CA PHE A 58 14.80 -2.92 7.68
C PHE A 58 14.35 -3.52 9.01
N VAL A 59 13.66 -2.72 9.83
CA VAL A 59 13.09 -3.16 11.11
C VAL A 59 11.58 -3.04 11.01
N ASP A 60 10.90 -4.18 10.93
CA ASP A 60 9.44 -4.24 10.93
C ASP A 60 8.92 -4.13 12.37
N ILE A 61 8.24 -3.04 12.70
CA ILE A 61 7.53 -2.86 13.95
C ILE A 61 6.04 -2.95 13.60
N PRO A 62 5.36 -4.08 13.88
CA PRO A 62 3.98 -4.27 13.47
C PRO A 62 3.06 -3.17 14.02
N ASN A 63 2.32 -2.52 13.14
CA ASN A 63 1.19 -1.68 13.48
C ASN A 63 -0.10 -2.34 12.94
N PRO A 64 -1.11 -2.61 13.80
CA PRO A 64 -2.37 -3.22 13.38
C PRO A 64 -3.29 -2.26 12.60
N VAL A 65 -2.95 -0.97 12.51
CA VAL A 65 -3.68 0.07 11.78
C VAL A 65 -3.09 0.27 10.39
#